data_AF-A0A392SF48-F1
#
_entry.id   AF-A0A392SF48-F1
#
_cell.length_a   1.000
_cell.length_b   1.000
_cell.length_c   1.000
_cell.angle_alpha   90.00
_cell.angle_beta   90.00
_cell.angle_gamma   90.00
#
_symmetry.space_group_name_H-M   'P 1'
#
loop_
_entity.id
_entity.type
_entity.pdbx_description
1 polymer ?
#
loop_
_entity_poly.entity_id
_entity_poly.type
_entity_poly.pdbx_seq_one_letter_code
_entity_poly.pdbx_strand_id
1 'polypeptide(L)' 'NSDIASCGGIFRNHDVDMLYCFVEPVGIASSYQVELCGATRAIEVAHQMN' A
#
# COMPACT_ATOMS: atom_id res chain seq x y z
N ASN A 1 -11.48 16.07 -4.92
CA ASN A 1 -12.39 15.55 -3.88
C ASN A 1 -11.56 14.73 -2.92
N SER A 2 -11.67 15.00 -1.62
CA SER A 2 -10.90 14.30 -0.58
C SER A 2 -11.90 13.76 0.43
N ASP A 3 -11.76 12.49 0.77
CA ASP A 3 -12.64 11.76 1.68
C ASP A 3 -11.80 10.84 2.58
N ILE A 4 -12.44 10.23 3.57
CA ILE A 4 -11.79 9.21 4.41
C ILE A 4 -11.31 8.07 3.51
N ALA A 5 -10.01 7.82 3.54
CA ALA A 5 -9.37 6.88 2.67
C ALA A 5 -8.30 6.05 3.40
N SER A 6 -7.99 4.91 2.79
CA SER A 6 -6.96 3.97 3.19
C SER A 6 -6.19 3.51 1.96
N CYS A 7 -4.91 3.21 2.11
CA CYS A 7 -4.10 2.56 1.09
C CYS A 7 -3.76 1.13 1.54
N GLY A 8 -3.34 0.29 0.61
CA GLY A 8 -2.95 -1.08 0.92
C GLY A 8 -2.25 -1.74 -0.27
N GLY A 9 -1.66 -2.90 -0.01
CA GLY A 9 -0.92 -3.64 -1.01
C GLY A 9 -0.84 -5.13 -0.69
N ILE A 10 -0.71 -5.94 -1.73
CA ILE A 10 -0.51 -7.39 -1.65
C ILE A 10 0.80 -7.72 -2.37
N PHE A 11 1.71 -8.39 -1.68
CA PHE A 11 2.96 -8.89 -2.24
C PHE A 11 2.80 -10.35 -2.62
N ARG A 12 3.17 -10.68 -3.84
CA ARG A 12 3.16 -12.05 -4.35
C ARG A 12 4.47 -12.41 -5.01
N ASN A 13 4.83 -13.69 -4.94
CA ASN A 13 5.91 -14.24 -5.74
C ASN A 13 5.42 -14.62 -7.15
N HIS A 14 6.33 -15.15 -7.98
CA HIS A 14 6.02 -15.64 -9.32
C HIS A 14 5.09 -16.86 -9.35
N ASP A 15 5.00 -17.61 -8.24
CA ASP A 15 4.09 -18.74 -8.06
C ASP A 15 2.69 -18.31 -7.59
N VAL A 16 2.45 -16.99 -7.53
CA VAL A 16 1.18 -16.37 -7.11
C VAL A 16 0.89 -16.54 -5.59
N ASP A 17 1.86 -17.02 -4.82
CA ASP A 17 1.73 -17.12 -3.36
C ASP A 17 1.67 -15.72 -2.74
N MET A 18 0.74 -15.53 -1.79
CA MET A 18 0.70 -14.32 -0.99
C MET A 18 1.83 -14.34 0.04
N LEU A 19 2.79 -13.45 -0.13
CA LEU A 19 3.92 -13.31 0.80
C LEU A 19 3.57 -12.39 1.98
N TYR A 20 2.86 -11.29 1.68
CA TYR A 20 2.51 -10.27 2.65
C TYR A 20 1.35 -9.40 2.15
N CYS A 21 0.62 -8.78 3.08
CA CYS A 21 -0.35 -7.74 2.75
C CYS A 21 -0.39 -6.68 3.85
N PHE A 22 -0.73 -5.45 3.48
CA PHE A 22 -0.97 -4.37 4.42
C PHE A 22 -2.17 -3.54 4.02
N VAL A 23 -2.75 -2.87 5.02
CA VAL A 23 -3.73 -1.80 4.85
C VAL A 23 -3.44 -0.73 5.90
N GLU A 24 -3.44 0.53 5.49
CA GLU A 24 -3.15 1.66 6.37
C GLU A 24 -4.15 2.79 6.17
N PRO A 25 -4.69 3.36 7.27
CA PRO A 25 -5.54 4.53 7.17
C PRO A 25 -4.70 5.75 6.79
N VAL A 26 -5.09 6.45 5.74
CA VAL A 26 -4.42 7.69 5.27
C VAL A 26 -5.14 8.94 5.80
N GLY A 27 -6.37 8.78 6.31
CA GLY A 27 -7.21 9.89 6.77
C GLY A 27 -7.98 10.53 5.63
N ILE A 28 -8.24 11.84 5.70
CA ILE A 28 -8.91 12.57 4.62
C ILE A 28 -7.88 12.88 3.53
N ALA A 29 -7.98 12.20 2.39
CA ALA A 29 -7.03 12.33 1.31
C ALA A 29 -7.73 12.23 -0.06
N SER A 30 -7.12 12.83 -1.07
CA SER A 30 -7.52 12.62 -2.47
C SER A 30 -7.01 11.26 -2.97
N SER A 31 -7.64 10.70 -4.01
CA SER A 31 -7.21 9.43 -4.60
C SER A 31 -5.72 9.45 -4.98
N TYR A 32 -5.23 10.56 -5.54
CA TYR A 32 -3.81 10.70 -5.89
C TYR A 32 -2.88 10.54 -4.68
N GLN A 33 -3.22 11.16 -3.54
CA GLN A 33 -2.42 11.06 -2.32
C GLN A 33 -2.42 9.65 -1.74
N VAL A 34 -3.56 8.96 -1.80
CA VAL A 34 -3.74 7.59 -1.29
C VAL A 34 -2.93 6.59 -2.11
N GLU A 35 -2.97 6.70 -3.44
CA GLU A 35 -2.20 5.84 -4.34
C GLU A 35 -0.69 6.05 -4.15
N LEU A 36 -0.24 7.31 -4.07
CA LEU A 36 1.16 7.63 -3.83
C LEU A 36 1.65 7.12 -2.47
N CYS A 37 0.83 7.25 -1.42
CA CYS A 37 1.11 6.71 -0.10
C CYS A 37 1.21 5.18 -0.12
N GLY A 38 0.26 4.50 -0.76
CA GLY A 38 0.27 3.03 -0.90
C GLY A 38 1.50 2.52 -1.66
N ALA A 39 1.86 3.17 -2.77
CA ALA A 39 3.05 2.81 -3.54
C ALA A 39 4.35 3.01 -2.74
N THR A 40 4.47 4.15 -2.04
CA THR A 40 5.65 4.44 -1.20
C THR A 40 5.76 3.42 -0.07
N ARG A 41 4.65 3.12 0.60
CA ARG A 41 4.59 2.12 1.67
C ARG A 41 4.97 0.73 1.18
N ALA A 42 4.52 0.36 -0.02
CA ALA A 42 4.90 -0.92 -0.60
C ALA A 42 6.42 -1.02 -0.86
N ILE A 43 7.07 0.07 -1.31
CA ILE A 43 8.52 0.10 -1.49
C ILE A 43 9.25 -0.03 -0.15
N GLU A 44 8.80 0.68 0.89
CA GLU A 44 9.39 0.59 2.23
C GLU A 44 9.30 -0.83 2.80
N VAL A 45 8.12 -1.46 2.68
CA VAL A 45 7.90 -2.85 3.12
C VAL A 45 8.82 -3.81 2.36
N ALA A 46 8.92 -3.68 1.03
CA ALA A 46 9.81 -4.50 0.22
C ALA A 46 11.28 -4.34 0.64
N HIS A 47 11.71 -3.13 0.97
CA HIS A 47 13.06 -2.87 1.46
C HIS A 47 13.32 -3.46 2.85
N GLN A 48 12.34 -3.36 3.76
CA GLN A 48 12.45 -3.91 5.13
C GLN A 48 12.46 -5.44 5.19
N MET A 49 11.88 -6.11 4.19
CA MET A 49 11.76 -7.57 4.12
C MET A 49 12.82 -8.24 3.25
N ASN A 50 13.81 -7.49 2.76
CA ASN A 50 14.94 -7.97 1.96
C ASN A 50 16.21 -8.11 2.81
#